data_AF-A0A9J6DHI2-F1
#
_entry.id   AF-A0A9J6DHI2-F1
#
_cell.length_a   1.000
_cell.length_b   1.000
_cell.length_c   1.000
_cell.angle_alpha   90.00
_cell.angle_beta   90.00
_cell.angle_gamma   90.00
#
_symmetry.space_group_name_H-M   'P 1'
#
loop_
_entity.id
_entity.type
_entity.pdbx_description
1 polymer ?
#
loop_
_entity_poly.entity_id
_entity_poly.type
_entity_poly.pdbx_seq_one_letter_code
_entity_poly.pdbx_strand_id
1 'polypeptide(L)'
;MDTVVSNMHSPCGSLPDPDCQGYLCKLSQQWKSWKKRFLVLKDACLYFYKDRNAPVAVGAFLLHGYRVQSCSMTGKKNTFEAIPPEPLMRHLRFLADTEYEKKRYDSFWSLFCLYFT
;
A
#
# COMPACT_ATOMS: atom_id res chain seq x y z
N MET A 1 4.08 16.59 6.67
CA MET A 1 4.99 15.75 5.86
C MET A 1 6.07 15.12 6.73
N ASP A 2 6.49 15.79 7.80
CA ASP A 2 7.59 15.38 8.69
C ASP A 2 7.38 14.01 9.33
N THR A 3 6.14 13.67 9.71
CA THR A 3 5.80 12.37 10.30
C THR A 3 6.03 11.21 9.32
N VAL A 4 5.74 11.39 8.03
CA VAL A 4 5.93 10.32 7.03
C VAL A 4 7.41 10.06 6.81
N VAL A 5 8.21 11.13 6.71
CA VAL A 5 9.66 11.01 6.58
C VAL A 5 10.26 10.35 7.82
N SER A 6 9.86 10.78 9.01
CA SER A 6 10.28 10.14 10.27
C SER A 6 9.94 8.65 10.30
N ASN A 7 8.70 8.29 9.99
CA ASN A 7 8.23 6.90 9.99
C ASN A 7 8.94 6.02 8.95
N MET A 8 9.40 6.59 7.83
CA MET A 8 10.19 5.85 6.84
C MET A 8 11.56 5.43 7.37
N HIS A 9 12.12 6.16 8.33
CA HIS A 9 13.38 5.81 8.99
C HIS A 9 13.20 4.87 10.19
N SER A 10 11.96 4.47 10.48
CA SER A 10 11.64 3.57 11.57
C SER A 10 11.57 2.10 11.07
N PRO A 11 11.96 1.12 11.91
CA PRO A 11 11.74 -0.29 11.61
C PRO A 11 10.26 -0.62 11.46
N CYS A 12 9.94 -1.61 10.63
CA CYS A 12 8.57 -2.01 10.35
C CYS A 12 7.71 -2.26 11.61
N GLY A 13 8.25 -2.94 12.62
CA GLY A 13 7.53 -3.28 13.85
C GLY A 13 7.42 -2.14 14.88
N SER A 14 8.04 -0.99 14.61
CA SER A 14 8.06 0.14 15.57
C SER A 14 6.96 1.17 15.34
N LEU A 15 6.23 1.07 14.23
CA LEU A 15 5.08 1.93 13.97
C LEU A 15 3.91 1.51 14.88
N PRO A 16 3.46 2.36 15.82
CA PRO A 16 2.38 2.00 16.73
C PRO A 16 1.05 1.93 15.98
N ASP A 17 0.23 0.94 16.34
CA ASP A 17 -1.16 0.77 15.90
C ASP A 17 -1.36 0.95 14.38
N PRO A 18 -0.75 0.10 13.54
CA PRO A 18 -0.97 0.15 12.10
C PRO A 18 -2.40 -0.31 11.76
N ASP A 19 -3.09 0.43 10.89
CA ASP A 19 -4.43 0.09 10.41
C ASP A 19 -4.44 -1.27 9.71
N CYS A 20 -3.42 -1.53 8.89
CA CYS A 20 -3.25 -2.81 8.22
C CYS A 20 -1.77 -3.07 7.95
N GLN A 21 -1.36 -4.34 7.99
CA GLN A 21 0.00 -4.75 7.64
C GLN A 21 0.03 -6.17 7.07
N GLY A 22 1.01 -6.45 6.23
CA GLY A 22 1.16 -7.76 5.59
C GLY A 22 1.92 -7.71 4.27
N TYR A 23 2.16 -8.87 3.67
CA TYR A 23 2.85 -8.93 2.39
C TYR A 23 1.90 -8.69 1.22
N LEU A 24 2.29 -7.84 0.28
CA LEU A 24 1.66 -7.77 -1.05
C LEU A 24 2.75 -7.72 -2.13
N CYS A 25 2.40 -8.20 -3.32
CA CYS A 25 3.18 -7.95 -4.51
C CYS A 25 2.80 -6.59 -5.09
N LYS A 26 3.76 -5.65 -5.13
CA LYS A 26 3.58 -4.33 -5.73
C LYS A 26 4.16 -4.30 -7.14
N LEU A 27 3.45 -3.69 -8.08
CA LEU A 27 4.00 -3.40 -9.40
C LEU A 27 5.04 -2.26 -9.31
N SER A 28 6.27 -2.57 -9.68
CA SER A 28 7.31 -1.59 -9.96
C SER A 28 7.01 -0.92 -11.29
N GLN A 29 6.84 0.40 -11.29
CA GLN A 29 6.60 1.13 -12.53
C GLN A 29 7.88 1.26 -13.37
N GLN A 30 9.03 1.47 -12.72
CA GLN A 30 10.34 1.59 -13.38
C GLN A 30 10.74 0.30 -14.08
N TRP A 31 10.51 -0.84 -13.42
CA TRP A 31 10.99 -2.15 -13.87
C TRP A 31 9.89 -3.04 -14.45
N LYS A 32 8.64 -2.53 -14.50
CA LYS A 32 7.42 -3.25 -14.91
C LYS A 32 7.30 -4.67 -14.30
N SER A 33 7.82 -4.85 -13.09
CA SER A 33 7.92 -6.14 -12.41
C SER A 33 7.20 -6.14 -11.07
N TRP A 34 6.65 -7.29 -10.69
CA TRP A 34 5.97 -7.48 -9.41
C TRP A 34 7.01 -7.83 -8.34
N LYS A 35 7.04 -7.07 -7.25
CA LYS A 35 7.95 -7.32 -6.14
C LYS A 35 7.15 -7.49 -4.85
N LYS A 36 7.35 -8.62 -4.16
CA LYS A 36 6.81 -8.85 -2.82
C LYS A 36 7.45 -7.86 -1.85
N ARG A 37 6.62 -7.15 -1.09
CA ARG A 37 7.03 -6.17 -0.08
C ARG A 37 6.18 -6.38 1.15
N PHE A 38 6.72 -6.07 2.32
CA PHE A 38 5.91 -5.97 3.52
C PHE A 38 5.35 -4.55 3.57
N LEU A 39 4.03 -4.41 3.57
CA LEU A 39 3.37 -3.11 3.61
C LEU A 39 2.80 -2.87 5.01
N VAL A 40 2.85 -1.62 5.41
CA VAL A 40 2.22 -1.10 6.61
C VAL A 40 1.41 0.12 6.19
N LEU A 41 0.10 0.05 6.40
CA LEU A 41 -0.83 1.15 6.27
C LEU A 41 -1.00 1.77 7.67
N LYS A 42 -0.70 3.06 7.76
CA LYS A 42 -0.89 3.86 8.98
C LYS A 42 -1.26 5.28 8.61
N ASP A 43 -2.35 5.81 9.15
CA ASP A 43 -2.77 7.21 9.01
C ASP A 43 -2.87 7.62 7.51
N ALA A 44 -3.53 6.80 6.70
CA ALA A 44 -3.62 6.95 5.24
C ALA A 44 -2.25 7.07 4.52
N CYS A 45 -1.18 6.60 5.15
CA CYS A 45 0.15 6.50 4.57
C CYS A 45 0.53 5.03 4.42
N LEU A 46 0.95 4.65 3.21
CA LEU A 46 1.39 3.29 2.92
C LEU A 46 2.90 3.23 2.87
N TYR A 47 3.50 2.66 3.90
CA TYR A 47 4.93 2.37 3.99
C TYR A 47 5.20 0.98 3.42
N PHE A 48 6.24 0.83 2.60
CA PHE A 48 6.63 -0.48 2.07
C PHE A 48 8.08 -0.79 2.35
N TYR A 49 8.28 -1.94 2.97
CA TYR A 49 9.55 -2.46 3.44
C TYR A 49 10.01 -3.61 2.54
N LYS A 50 11.32 -3.85 2.50
CA LYS A 50 11.88 -5.01 1.80
C LYS A 50 11.27 -6.31 2.35
N ASP A 51 11.15 -6.40 3.67
CA ASP A 51 10.56 -7.48 4.45
C ASP A 51 10.18 -6.96 5.85
N ARG A 52 9.60 -7.83 6.70
CA ARG A 52 9.14 -7.49 8.07
C ARG A 52 10.27 -7.05 9.01
N ASN A 53 11.51 -7.45 8.76
CA ASN A 53 12.66 -7.17 9.63
C ASN A 53 13.48 -5.97 9.13
N ALA A 54 13.04 -5.33 8.04
CA ALA A 54 13.76 -4.20 7.48
C ALA A 54 13.78 -3.02 8.46
N PRO A 55 14.96 -2.40 8.66
CA PRO A 55 15.12 -1.31 9.63
C PRO A 55 14.55 0.02 9.14
N VAL A 56 14.30 0.16 7.83
CA VAL A 56 13.75 1.36 7.20
C VAL A 56 12.83 0.98 6.05
N ALA A 57 11.85 1.84 5.77
CA ALA A 57 10.98 1.71 4.61
C ALA A 57 11.78 1.99 3.33
N VAL A 58 11.45 1.26 2.26
CA VAL A 58 11.94 1.56 0.92
C VAL A 58 11.29 2.83 0.36
N GLY A 59 10.09 3.15 0.85
CA GLY A 59 9.36 4.35 0.51
C GLY A 59 7.99 4.38 1.17
N ALA A 60 7.29 5.48 0.94
CA ALA A 60 5.91 5.67 1.35
C ALA A 60 5.06 6.27 0.22
N PHE A 61 3.75 6.02 0.28
CA PHE A 61 2.75 6.71 -0.54
C PHE A 61 1.70 7.34 0.36
N LEU A 62 1.37 8.61 0.09
CA LEU A 62 0.22 9.27 0.67
C LEU A 62 -1.03 8.86 -0.10
N LEU A 63 -2.04 8.37 0.61
CA LEU A 63 -3.22 7.78 0.00
C LEU A 63 -4.46 8.67 0.11
N HIS A 64 -4.30 9.88 0.62
CA HIS A 64 -5.38 10.86 0.69
C HIS A 64 -5.97 11.10 -0.70
N GLY A 65 -7.29 10.95 -0.83
CA GLY A 65 -8.01 11.06 -2.10
C GLY A 65 -7.86 9.89 -3.07
N TYR A 66 -6.99 8.91 -2.80
CA TYR A 66 -6.89 7.70 -3.62
C TYR A 66 -8.11 6.81 -3.41
N ARG A 67 -8.66 6.28 -4.50
CA ARG A 67 -9.76 5.30 -4.46
C ARG A 67 -9.22 3.90 -4.73
N VAL A 68 -9.77 2.86 -4.09
CA VAL A 68 -9.39 1.48 -4.41
C VAL A 68 -10.39 0.85 -5.38
N GLN A 69 -9.87 0.13 -6.36
CA GLN A 69 -10.66 -0.62 -7.31
C GLN A 69 -10.05 -2.01 -7.52
N SER A 70 -10.93 -3.02 -7.57
CA SER A 70 -10.55 -4.35 -8.03
C SER A 70 -10.22 -4.30 -9.52
N CYS A 71 -9.05 -4.82 -9.89
CA CYS A 71 -8.70 -5.03 -11.30
C CYS A 71 -8.55 -6.51 -11.58
N SER A 72 -8.73 -6.88 -12.85
CA SER A 72 -8.37 -8.19 -13.36
C SER A 72 -7.21 -8.02 -14.33
N MET A 73 -6.01 -8.40 -13.91
CA MET A 73 -4.85 -8.53 -14.81
C MET A 73 -4.80 -9.95 -15.35
N THR A 74 -4.43 -10.12 -16.62
CA THR A 74 -4.35 -11.42 -17.29
C THR A 74 -3.52 -12.41 -16.46
N GLY A 75 -4.15 -13.52 -16.05
CA GLY A 75 -3.52 -14.57 -15.25
C GLY A 75 -3.29 -14.25 -13.76
N LYS A 76 -3.71 -13.08 -13.25
CA LYS A 76 -3.48 -12.65 -11.86
C LYS A 76 -4.79 -12.30 -11.15
N LYS A 77 -5.34 -13.30 -10.45
CA LYS A 77 -6.45 -13.12 -9.49
C LYS A 77 -5.96 -12.28 -8.31
N ASN A 78 -6.89 -11.74 -7.51
CA ASN A 78 -6.59 -10.93 -6.31
C ASN A 78 -5.76 -9.66 -6.59
N THR A 79 -5.88 -9.11 -7.81
CA THR A 79 -5.30 -7.81 -8.16
C THR A 79 -6.25 -6.67 -7.81
N PHE A 80 -5.66 -5.55 -7.41
CA PHE A 80 -6.37 -4.31 -7.10
C PHE A 80 -5.44 -3.13 -7.33
N GLU A 81 -6.02 -1.95 -7.51
CA GLU A 81 -5.27 -0.72 -7.68
C GLU A 81 -5.83 0.42 -6.86
N ALA A 82 -4.91 1.28 -6.40
CA ALA A 82 -5.23 2.59 -5.89
C ALA A 82 -5.15 3.59 -7.06
N ILE A 83 -6.29 4.18 -7.36
CA ILE A 83 -6.51 5.17 -8.40
C ILE A 83 -6.26 6.56 -7.81
N PRO A 84 -5.36 7.35 -8.42
CA PRO A 84 -5.06 8.69 -7.92
C PRO A 84 -6.26 9.64 -8.10
N PRO A 85 -6.41 10.64 -7.22
CA PRO A 85 -7.40 11.71 -7.40
C PRO A 85 -7.04 12.65 -8.55
N GLU A 86 -5.76 12.75 -8.90
CA GLU A 86 -5.24 13.67 -9.92
C GLU A 86 -4.47 12.92 -11.03
N PRO A 87 -4.59 13.32 -12.32
CA PRO A 87 -3.96 12.61 -13.44
C PRO A 87 -2.42 12.56 -13.40
N LEU A 88 -1.79 13.51 -12.70
CA LEU A 88 -0.33 13.58 -12.56
C LEU A 88 0.21 12.62 -11.48
N MET A 89 -0.68 12.17 -10.58
CA MET A 89 -0.34 11.22 -9.53
C MET A 89 -0.37 9.79 -10.06
N ARG A 90 0.28 8.88 -9.33
CA ARG A 90 0.60 7.56 -9.85
C ARG A 90 -0.41 6.53 -9.39
N HIS A 91 -0.90 5.71 -10.32
CA HIS A 91 -1.62 4.47 -10.00
C HIS A 91 -0.71 3.50 -9.25
N LEU A 92 -1.21 2.93 -8.16
CA LEU A 92 -0.51 1.91 -7.38
C LEU A 92 -1.21 0.57 -7.59
N ARG A 93 -0.51 -0.41 -8.16
CA ARG A 93 -1.09 -1.74 -8.41
C ARG A 93 -0.51 -2.78 -7.46
N PHE A 94 -1.40 -3.56 -6.90
CA PHE A 94 -1.11 -4.58 -5.91
C PHE A 94 -1.73 -5.92 -6.30
N LEU A 95 -1.07 -6.97 -5.84
CA LEU A 95 -1.48 -8.36 -5.96
C LEU A 95 -1.36 -8.96 -4.57
N ALA A 96 -2.47 -9.44 -4.02
CA ALA A 96 -2.47 -10.22 -2.80
C ALA A 96 -2.29 -11.70 -3.10
N ASP A 97 -1.64 -12.44 -2.20
CA ASP A 97 -1.49 -13.89 -2.34
C ASP A 97 -2.87 -14.56 -2.13
N THR A 98 -3.72 -13.98 -1.28
CA THR A 98 -5.07 -14.49 -0.97
C THR A 98 -6.18 -13.45 -1.20
N GLU A 99 -7.41 -13.94 -1.41
CA GLU A 99 -8.60 -13.07 -1.48
C GLU A 99 -8.87 -12.38 -0.14
N TYR A 100 -8.58 -13.05 0.98
CA TYR A 100 -8.72 -12.50 2.33
C TYR A 100 -7.83 -11.28 2.54
N GLU A 101 -6.55 -11.36 2.15
CA GLU A 101 -5.62 -10.23 2.23
C GLU A 101 -6.09 -9.08 1.34
N LYS A 102 -6.52 -9.37 0.11
CA LYS A 102 -7.11 -8.36 -0.78
C LYS A 102 -8.26 -7.63 -0.08
N LYS A 103 -9.25 -8.38 0.43
CA LYS A 103 -10.41 -7.82 1.12
C LYS A 103 -10.02 -7.01 2.35
N ARG A 104 -9.03 -7.48 3.12
CA ARG A 104 -8.52 -6.75 4.29
C ARG A 104 -8.02 -5.36 3.88
N TYR A 105 -7.09 -5.30 2.92
CA TYR A 105 -6.54 -4.02 2.46
C TYR A 105 -7.59 -3.12 1.80
N ASP A 106 -8.49 -3.70 1.00
CA ASP A 106 -9.58 -2.99 0.34
C ASP A 106 -10.54 -2.35 1.36
N SER A 107 -10.90 -3.08 2.43
CA SER A 107 -11.74 -2.57 3.52
C SER A 107 -11.07 -1.41 4.26
N PHE A 108 -9.81 -1.55 4.68
CA PHE A 108 -9.12 -0.48 5.41
C PHE A 108 -9.00 0.78 4.56
N TRP A 109 -8.64 0.64 3.29
CA TRP A 109 -8.48 1.79 2.40
C TRP A 109 -9.82 2.44 2.03
N SER A 110 -10.87 1.64 1.83
CA SER A 110 -12.21 2.15 1.58
C SER A 110 -12.76 2.93 2.78
N LEU A 111 -12.46 2.49 4.01
CA LEU A 111 -12.75 3.27 5.21
C LEU A 111 -12.04 4.62 5.15
N PHE A 112 -10.75 4.66 4.85
CA PHE A 112 -10.03 5.94 4.68
C PHE A 112 -10.63 6.83 3.60
N CYS A 113 -11.10 6.27 2.48
CA CYS A 113 -11.77 7.05 1.42
C CYS A 113 -13.06 7.70 1.90
N LEU A 114 -13.82 7.05 2.78
CA LEU A 114 -15.10 7.53 3.29
C LEU A 114 -14.95 8.58 4.41
N TYR A 115 -13.88 8.51 5.19
CA TYR A 115 -13.64 9.41 6.32
C TYR A 115 -12.81 10.66 5.96
N PHE A 116 -12.13 10.68 4.80
CA PHE A 116 -11.23 11.78 4.39
C PHE A 116 -11.61 12.45 3.04
N THR A 117 -12.85 12.28 2.58
CA THR A 117 -13.49 13.16 1.58
C THR A 117 -14.37 14.19 2.26
#